data_AF-A0A552WLF1-F1
#
_entry.id   AF-A0A552WLF1-F1
#
_cell.length_a   1.000
_cell.length_b   1.000
_cell.length_c   1.000
_cell.angle_alpha   90.00
_cell.angle_beta   90.00
_cell.angle_gamma   90.00
#
_symmetry.space_group_name_H-M   'P 1'
#
loop_
_entity.id
_entity.type
_entity.pdbx_description
1 polymer ?
#
loop_
_entity_poly.entity_id
_entity_poly.type
_entity_poly.pdbx_seq_one_letter_code
_entity_poly.pdbx_strand_id
1 'polypeptide(L)'
;MGDWDGNGTATPGVVRDGVWYLRNTLGGGAADVTLAFGRAGDVPVVGDWDGNGATGIGIVRGTTWHLRNALTSGPARSTVSYGRLGDVPVAGDWDGNGTTGIGVVRGATWLLRQLPSGGAAQLTFNYGRAGDVPVTGDWDGNGTTGAGVLRGATWLLTDRLATGPATRTFTFGTCGDGGLSTSSAITAPAVPGSLRANEWTTLPTSTRVVALTFDAGGNAQGLPSILDTLARTHTPATFFLTGAWTSQNPALARQVVARYPVGNHSVNHPDFTTLSDAAVRDQVVGAHQTIRTTTGADPRPWFRFPFGARDSRTIGLVNCLGYGSVRWTVDSLGWQGTSGGQSTTSVRQRVVDALTPGEIVLMHVGSHPTDGSTLDAAALAGIISDIRARGYQFVTLEAFG
;
A
#
# COMPACT_ATOMS: atom_id res chain seq x y z
N MET A 1 6.37 -19.64 8.13
CA MET A 1 6.75 -20.81 8.96
C MET A 1 7.77 -21.59 8.16
N GLY A 2 8.62 -22.41 8.78
CA GLY A 2 9.59 -23.22 8.06
C GLY A 2 10.26 -24.25 8.97
N ASP A 3 10.72 -25.35 8.39
CA ASP A 3 11.53 -26.35 9.09
C ASP A 3 13.01 -25.94 9.02
N TRP A 4 13.41 -25.02 9.88
CA TRP A 4 14.74 -24.37 9.79
C TRP A 4 15.90 -25.31 10.12
N ASP A 5 15.65 -26.33 10.95
CA ASP A 5 16.64 -27.30 11.41
C ASP A 5 16.49 -28.69 10.76
N GLY A 6 15.55 -28.84 9.82
CA GLY A 6 15.39 -30.06 9.01
C GLY A 6 14.85 -31.25 9.80
N ASN A 7 14.10 -30.99 10.88
CA ASN A 7 13.57 -32.03 11.76
C ASN A 7 12.17 -32.53 11.35
N GLY A 8 11.62 -32.02 10.26
CA GLY A 8 10.28 -32.28 9.74
C GLY A 8 9.17 -31.41 10.33
N THR A 9 9.50 -30.46 11.22
CA THR A 9 8.51 -29.62 11.93
C THR A 9 8.65 -28.16 11.54
N ALA A 10 7.63 -27.62 10.87
CA ALA A 10 7.58 -26.20 10.56
C ALA A 10 7.37 -25.35 11.83
N THR A 11 8.24 -24.37 12.03
CA THR A 11 8.29 -23.51 13.22
C THR A 11 8.33 -22.01 12.85
N PRO A 12 8.08 -21.09 13.81
CA PRO A 12 7.91 -19.68 13.50
C PRO A 12 9.21 -18.99 13.08
N GLY A 13 9.07 -18.02 12.18
CA GLY A 13 10.13 -17.10 11.78
C GLY A 13 9.56 -15.70 11.56
N VAL A 14 10.30 -14.67 11.99
CA VAL A 14 9.92 -13.27 11.86
C VAL A 14 11.05 -12.49 11.21
N VAL A 15 10.69 -11.56 10.31
CA VAL A 15 11.66 -10.64 9.69
C VAL A 15 11.36 -9.22 10.14
N ARG A 16 12.38 -8.50 10.60
CA ARG A 16 12.32 -7.08 10.98
C ARG A 16 13.53 -6.36 10.41
N ASP A 17 13.28 -5.35 9.57
CA ASP A 17 14.31 -4.49 8.97
C ASP A 17 15.46 -5.27 8.29
N GLY A 18 15.13 -6.37 7.61
CA GLY A 18 16.11 -7.24 6.94
C GLY A 18 16.84 -8.23 7.87
N VAL A 19 16.46 -8.28 9.16
CA VAL A 19 16.97 -9.26 10.13
C VAL A 19 15.92 -10.35 10.35
N TRP A 20 16.34 -11.61 10.20
CA TRP A 20 15.54 -12.81 10.39
C TRP A 20 15.75 -13.35 11.80
N TYR A 21 14.66 -13.71 12.46
CA TYR A 21 14.60 -14.30 13.78
C TYR A 21 13.81 -15.59 13.68
N LEU A 22 14.49 -16.74 13.77
CA LEU A 22 13.91 -18.07 13.55
C LEU A 22 13.87 -18.84 14.86
N ARG A 23 12.76 -19.54 15.10
CA ARG A 23 12.55 -20.42 16.25
C ARG A 23 12.46 -21.84 15.75
N ASN A 24 13.09 -22.79 16.44
CA ASN A 24 12.97 -24.23 16.15
C ASN A 24 11.91 -24.91 17.03
N THR A 25 11.09 -24.12 17.72
CA THR A 25 10.03 -24.61 18.61
C THR A 25 8.76 -23.76 18.49
N LEU A 26 7.61 -24.40 18.71
CA LEU A 26 6.29 -23.74 18.75
C LEU A 26 6.03 -23.13 20.14
N GLY A 27 6.84 -22.13 20.52
CA GLY A 27 6.72 -21.44 21.80
C GLY A 27 7.38 -20.06 21.80
N GLY A 28 7.02 -19.22 22.78
CA GLY A 28 7.67 -17.92 22.99
C GLY A 28 9.15 -18.05 23.38
N GLY A 29 9.90 -16.95 23.33
CA GLY A 29 11.31 -16.91 23.72
C GLY A 29 12.21 -16.18 22.73
N ALA A 30 13.52 -16.18 23.01
CA ALA A 30 14.54 -15.67 22.09
C ALA A 30 14.62 -16.54 20.83
N ALA A 31 15.05 -15.95 19.70
CA ALA A 31 15.27 -16.70 18.47
C ALA A 31 16.47 -17.66 18.61
N ASP A 32 16.34 -18.86 18.05
CA ASP A 32 17.41 -19.86 17.99
C ASP A 32 18.42 -19.50 16.90
N VAL A 33 17.95 -18.87 15.82
CA VAL A 33 18.80 -18.31 14.77
C VAL A 33 18.44 -16.84 14.54
N THR A 34 19.45 -15.97 14.55
CA THR A 34 19.32 -14.55 14.18
C THR A 34 20.34 -14.23 13.09
N LEU A 35 19.88 -13.71 11.95
CA LEU A 35 20.77 -13.34 10.84
C LEU A 35 20.27 -12.15 10.02
N ALA A 36 21.20 -11.35 9.50
CA ALA A 36 20.88 -10.29 8.54
C ALA A 36 20.87 -10.84 7.11
N PHE A 37 19.74 -10.69 6.42
CA PHE A 37 19.58 -11.04 5.02
C PHE A 37 18.42 -10.26 4.38
N GLY A 38 18.77 -9.19 3.66
CA GLY A 38 17.81 -8.26 3.05
C GLY A 38 17.88 -6.87 3.67
N ARG A 39 16.94 -6.01 3.28
CA ARG A 39 16.78 -4.64 3.77
C ARG A 39 15.31 -4.23 3.77
N ALA A 40 15.00 -3.07 4.36
CA ALA A 40 13.66 -2.49 4.31
C ALA A 40 13.12 -2.42 2.87
N GLY A 41 11.88 -2.88 2.68
CA GLY A 41 11.19 -2.93 1.38
C GLY A 41 11.43 -4.20 0.56
N ASP A 42 12.32 -5.10 0.98
CA ASP A 42 12.40 -6.44 0.39
C ASP A 42 11.25 -7.33 0.87
N VAL A 43 10.74 -8.21 0.01
CA VAL A 43 9.66 -9.15 0.37
C VAL A 43 10.26 -10.49 0.81
N PRO A 44 10.07 -10.94 2.06
CA PRO A 44 10.59 -12.21 2.54
C PRO A 44 9.81 -13.41 1.98
N VAL A 45 10.57 -14.43 1.55
CA VAL A 45 10.06 -15.73 1.09
C VAL A 45 10.86 -16.85 1.74
N VAL A 46 10.25 -18.02 1.90
CA VAL A 46 10.91 -19.18 2.51
C VAL A 46 10.57 -20.44 1.72
N GLY A 47 11.48 -21.40 1.72
CA GLY A 47 11.37 -22.60 0.91
C GLY A 47 12.62 -23.45 0.98
N ASP A 48 12.47 -24.75 0.78
CA ASP A 48 13.59 -25.64 0.53
C ASP A 48 14.07 -25.46 -0.91
N TRP A 49 15.06 -24.57 -1.10
CA TRP A 49 15.51 -24.19 -2.44
C TRP A 49 16.44 -25.22 -3.10
N ASP A 50 17.00 -26.16 -2.32
CA ASP A 50 17.94 -27.18 -2.82
C ASP A 50 17.49 -28.64 -2.62
N GLY A 51 16.32 -28.87 -2.01
CA GLY A 51 15.71 -30.18 -1.83
C GLY A 51 16.35 -31.00 -0.71
N ASN A 52 16.99 -30.36 0.26
CA ASN A 52 17.66 -31.05 1.37
C ASN A 52 16.73 -31.39 2.55
N GLY A 53 15.46 -30.99 2.49
CA GLY A 53 14.44 -31.18 3.51
C GLY A 53 14.35 -30.03 4.52
N ALA A 54 15.33 -29.13 4.60
CA ALA A 54 15.32 -27.96 5.47
C ALA A 54 14.87 -26.69 4.73
N THR A 55 14.10 -25.85 5.42
CA THR A 55 13.60 -24.60 4.87
C THR A 55 14.69 -23.51 4.87
N GLY A 56 15.04 -23.04 3.68
CA GLY A 56 15.87 -21.86 3.47
C GLY A 56 15.09 -20.54 3.54
N ILE A 57 15.84 -19.45 3.56
CA ILE A 57 15.32 -18.08 3.52
C ILE A 57 15.55 -17.44 2.15
N GLY A 58 14.77 -16.42 1.83
CA GLY A 58 14.86 -15.70 0.58
C GLY A 58 14.26 -14.30 0.70
N ILE A 59 14.72 -13.40 -0.15
CA ILE A 59 14.10 -12.08 -0.31
C ILE A 59 13.86 -11.78 -1.79
N VAL A 60 12.81 -11.03 -2.09
CA VAL A 60 12.51 -10.53 -3.42
C VAL A 60 12.64 -9.01 -3.43
N ARG A 61 13.51 -8.52 -4.32
CA ARG A 61 13.82 -7.10 -4.50
C ARG A 61 13.53 -6.69 -5.92
N GLY A 62 12.45 -5.94 -6.12
CA GLY A 62 11.95 -5.64 -7.46
C GLY A 62 11.50 -6.93 -8.15
N THR A 63 12.23 -7.37 -9.18
CA THR A 63 11.99 -8.64 -9.89
C THR A 63 13.06 -9.69 -9.61
N THR A 64 14.00 -9.39 -8.71
CA THR A 64 15.15 -10.24 -8.42
C THR A 64 14.94 -10.99 -7.10
N TRP A 65 14.99 -12.32 -7.18
CA TRP A 65 14.93 -13.24 -6.07
C TRP A 65 16.33 -13.55 -5.59
N HIS A 66 16.58 -13.38 -4.30
CA HIS A 66 17.84 -13.65 -3.63
C HIS A 66 17.59 -14.75 -2.60
N LEU A 67 18.08 -15.96 -2.87
CA LEU A 67 17.74 -17.16 -2.11
C LEU A 67 18.94 -17.76 -1.40
N ARG A 68 18.70 -18.36 -0.22
CA ARG A 68 19.74 -18.87 0.66
C ARG A 68 19.23 -19.98 1.58
N ASN A 69 19.84 -21.18 1.48
CA ASN A 69 19.57 -22.29 2.40
C ASN A 69 20.44 -22.25 3.66
N ALA A 70 21.63 -21.66 3.59
CA ALA A 70 22.48 -21.49 4.77
C ALA A 70 21.92 -20.41 5.70
N LEU A 71 21.46 -20.80 6.90
CA LEU A 71 20.90 -19.89 7.91
C LEU A 71 21.98 -19.09 8.67
N THR A 72 22.89 -18.48 7.91
CA THR A 72 23.96 -17.58 8.39
C THR A 72 23.94 -16.28 7.59
N SER A 73 24.42 -15.18 8.16
CA SER A 73 24.55 -13.91 7.43
C SER A 73 25.49 -14.04 6.23
N GLY A 74 25.20 -13.32 5.14
CA GLY A 74 26.06 -13.30 3.96
C GLY A 74 25.30 -13.09 2.65
N PRO A 75 25.98 -13.18 1.50
CA PRO A 75 25.35 -12.97 0.19
C PRO A 75 24.34 -14.08 -0.14
N ALA A 76 23.45 -13.81 -1.10
CA ALA A 76 22.57 -14.86 -1.62
C ALA A 76 23.38 -16.00 -2.24
N ARG A 77 22.91 -17.24 -2.11
CA ARG A 77 23.51 -18.41 -2.76
C ARG A 77 23.01 -18.59 -4.18
N SER A 78 21.76 -18.23 -4.42
CA SER A 78 21.15 -18.15 -5.75
C SER A 78 20.53 -16.77 -5.95
N THR A 79 20.67 -16.22 -7.15
CA THR A 79 20.02 -14.97 -7.55
C THR A 79 19.40 -15.14 -8.92
N VAL A 80 18.09 -14.94 -9.02
CA VAL A 80 17.33 -15.14 -10.26
C VAL A 80 16.35 -14.01 -10.51
N SER A 81 16.16 -13.64 -11.77
CA SER A 81 15.18 -12.62 -12.16
C SER A 81 13.92 -13.30 -12.67
N TYR A 82 12.79 -13.05 -11.99
CA TYR A 82 11.49 -13.61 -12.38
C TYR A 82 10.34 -12.68 -11.96
N GLY A 83 9.39 -12.49 -12.87
CA GLY A 83 8.26 -11.58 -12.69
C GLY A 83 8.50 -10.17 -13.24
N ARG A 84 7.53 -9.29 -12.96
CA ARG A 84 7.52 -7.87 -13.32
C ARG A 84 7.32 -7.02 -12.07
N LEU A 85 7.72 -5.75 -12.15
CA LEU A 85 7.50 -4.81 -11.05
C LEU A 85 6.00 -4.72 -10.72
N GLY A 86 5.66 -4.93 -9.45
CA GLY A 86 4.28 -4.93 -8.96
C GLY A 86 3.62 -6.31 -8.88
N ASP A 87 4.26 -7.37 -9.38
CA ASP A 87 3.78 -8.72 -9.12
C ASP A 87 4.01 -9.11 -7.64
N VAL A 88 3.15 -9.95 -7.08
CA VAL A 88 3.28 -10.46 -5.71
C VAL A 88 4.04 -11.79 -5.72
N PRO A 89 5.19 -11.92 -5.05
CA PRO A 89 5.94 -13.17 -5.03
C PRO A 89 5.23 -14.23 -4.19
N VAL A 90 5.26 -15.48 -4.69
CA VAL A 90 4.79 -16.68 -4.00
C VAL A 90 5.84 -17.79 -4.12
N ALA A 91 5.93 -18.68 -3.15
CA ALA A 91 6.78 -19.86 -3.19
C ALA A 91 5.99 -21.10 -2.77
N GLY A 92 6.42 -22.28 -3.21
CA GLY A 92 5.73 -23.54 -2.97
C GLY A 92 6.35 -24.70 -3.73
N ASP A 93 6.18 -25.90 -3.18
CA ASP A 93 6.46 -27.15 -3.89
C ASP A 93 5.23 -27.50 -4.74
N TRP A 94 5.22 -27.09 -6.01
CA TRP A 94 4.02 -27.14 -6.84
C TRP A 94 3.70 -28.54 -7.38
N ASP A 95 4.68 -29.45 -7.40
CA ASP A 95 4.53 -30.82 -7.90
C ASP A 95 4.77 -31.91 -6.86
N GLY A 96 5.12 -31.55 -5.62
CA GLY A 96 5.30 -32.47 -4.49
C GLY A 96 6.63 -33.22 -4.54
N ASN A 97 7.63 -32.67 -5.22
CA ASN A 97 8.92 -33.33 -5.39
C ASN A 97 9.90 -33.09 -4.22
N GLY A 98 9.50 -32.30 -3.23
CA GLY A 98 10.30 -31.92 -2.06
C GLY A 98 11.15 -30.66 -2.25
N THR A 99 11.14 -30.04 -3.43
CA THR A 99 11.85 -28.77 -3.71
C THR A 99 10.86 -27.62 -3.85
N THR A 100 11.24 -26.45 -3.36
CA THR A 100 10.40 -25.25 -3.43
C THR A 100 10.69 -24.44 -4.70
N GLY A 101 9.66 -24.31 -5.53
CA GLY A 101 9.65 -23.43 -6.68
C GLY A 101 9.32 -21.97 -6.34
N ILE A 102 9.43 -21.11 -7.35
CA ILE A 102 9.09 -19.69 -7.26
C ILE A 102 7.89 -19.36 -8.16
N GLY A 103 7.14 -18.34 -7.79
CA GLY A 103 6.00 -17.88 -8.54
C GLY A 103 5.72 -16.41 -8.32
N VAL A 104 4.92 -15.84 -9.21
CA VAL A 104 4.40 -14.48 -9.03
C VAL A 104 2.91 -14.43 -9.37
N VAL A 105 2.18 -13.57 -8.67
CA VAL A 105 0.76 -13.31 -8.92
C VAL A 105 0.60 -11.90 -9.45
N ARG A 106 0.01 -11.79 -10.64
CA ARG A 106 -0.27 -10.53 -11.34
C ARG A 106 -1.77 -10.36 -11.48
N GLY A 107 -2.37 -9.52 -10.64
CA GLY A 107 -3.83 -9.41 -10.56
C GLY A 107 -4.42 -10.73 -10.07
N ALA A 108 -5.11 -11.46 -10.94
CA ALA A 108 -5.62 -12.81 -10.66
C ALA A 108 -4.81 -13.93 -11.35
N THR A 109 -3.78 -13.59 -12.13
CA THR A 109 -3.00 -14.55 -12.90
C THR A 109 -1.81 -15.04 -12.08
N TRP A 110 -1.75 -16.35 -11.85
CA TRP A 110 -0.66 -17.05 -11.20
C TRP A 110 0.33 -17.52 -12.25
N LEU A 111 1.61 -17.21 -12.06
CA LEU A 111 2.71 -17.57 -12.95
C LEU A 111 3.77 -18.31 -12.13
N LEU A 112 3.85 -19.63 -12.28
CA LEU A 112 4.67 -20.49 -11.42
C LEU A 112 5.81 -21.14 -12.18
N ARG A 113 6.91 -21.40 -11.46
CA ARG A 113 8.08 -22.17 -11.89
C ARG A 113 8.47 -23.17 -10.81
N GLN A 114 8.78 -24.39 -11.22
CA GLN A 114 9.17 -25.48 -10.34
C GLN A 114 10.53 -25.26 -9.67
N LEU A 115 11.45 -24.59 -10.36
CA LEU A 115 12.76 -24.29 -9.83
C LEU A 115 13.01 -22.79 -9.79
N PRO A 116 13.76 -22.27 -8.80
CA PRO A 116 14.19 -20.89 -8.78
C PRO A 116 15.07 -20.55 -9.98
N SER A 117 14.46 -20.04 -11.04
CA SER A 117 15.08 -19.82 -12.33
C SER A 117 14.34 -18.72 -13.10
N GLY A 118 15.04 -18.02 -13.99
CA GLY A 118 14.41 -17.05 -14.88
C GLY A 118 13.68 -17.71 -16.05
N GLY A 119 12.98 -16.89 -16.85
CA GLY A 119 12.28 -17.33 -18.07
C GLY A 119 10.75 -17.32 -17.97
N ALA A 120 10.08 -17.90 -18.95
CA ALA A 120 8.61 -17.95 -19.02
C ALA A 120 8.00 -18.81 -17.90
N ALA A 121 6.77 -18.54 -17.46
CA ALA A 121 6.11 -19.41 -16.49
C ALA A 121 5.94 -20.85 -17.04
N GLN A 122 6.13 -21.86 -16.19
CA GLN A 122 5.89 -23.26 -16.54
C GLN A 122 4.41 -23.62 -16.33
N LEU A 123 3.76 -22.98 -15.36
CA LEU A 123 2.34 -23.10 -15.11
C LEU A 123 1.71 -21.70 -15.03
N THR A 124 0.60 -21.52 -15.74
CA THR A 124 -0.15 -20.25 -15.73
C THR A 124 -1.64 -20.54 -15.62
N PHE A 125 -2.31 -19.91 -14.67
CA PHE A 125 -3.75 -20.02 -14.48
C PHE A 125 -4.32 -18.78 -13.79
N ASN A 126 -5.64 -18.61 -13.81
CA ASN A 126 -6.31 -17.51 -13.11
C ASN A 126 -7.00 -18.03 -11.86
N TYR A 127 -6.72 -17.42 -10.71
CA TYR A 127 -7.37 -17.75 -9.45
C TYR A 127 -7.46 -16.53 -8.54
N GLY A 128 -8.65 -16.32 -7.97
CA GLY A 128 -8.99 -15.10 -7.23
C GLY A 128 -9.37 -13.93 -8.13
N ARG A 129 -9.28 -12.72 -7.58
CA ARG A 129 -9.57 -11.44 -8.25
C ARG A 129 -8.46 -10.44 -7.95
N ALA A 130 -8.39 -9.39 -8.76
CA ALA A 130 -7.47 -8.28 -8.48
C ALA A 130 -7.72 -7.69 -7.08
N GLY A 131 -6.67 -7.50 -6.30
CA GLY A 131 -6.74 -6.98 -4.94
C GLY A 131 -6.87 -8.04 -3.85
N ASP A 132 -7.08 -9.32 -4.20
CA ASP A 132 -6.94 -10.39 -3.22
C ASP A 132 -5.46 -10.59 -2.85
N VAL A 133 -5.19 -11.01 -1.61
CA VAL A 133 -3.83 -11.31 -1.14
C VAL A 133 -3.54 -12.79 -1.43
N PRO A 134 -2.57 -13.12 -2.30
CA PRO A 134 -2.27 -14.52 -2.60
C PRO A 134 -1.62 -15.20 -1.41
N VAL A 135 -2.01 -16.45 -1.17
CA VAL A 135 -1.44 -17.33 -0.16
C VAL A 135 -1.16 -18.70 -0.78
N THR A 136 -0.16 -19.39 -0.26
CA THR A 136 0.23 -20.74 -0.68
C THR A 136 0.42 -21.61 0.54
N GLY A 137 0.14 -22.90 0.37
CA GLY A 137 0.28 -23.91 1.42
C GLY A 137 -0.25 -25.25 0.97
N ASP A 138 0.20 -26.30 1.65
CA ASP A 138 -0.38 -27.64 1.55
C ASP A 138 -1.61 -27.70 2.46
N TRP A 139 -2.80 -27.58 1.87
CA TRP A 139 -4.05 -27.45 2.64
C TRP A 139 -4.63 -28.81 3.04
N ASP A 140 -4.28 -29.89 2.34
CA ASP A 140 -4.82 -31.24 2.53
C ASP A 140 -3.79 -32.23 3.07
N GLY A 141 -2.53 -31.83 3.19
CA GLY A 141 -1.44 -32.64 3.74
C GLY A 141 -0.88 -33.64 2.73
N ASN A 142 -1.07 -33.42 1.43
CA ASN A 142 -0.65 -34.35 0.39
C ASN A 142 0.81 -34.16 -0.08
N GLY A 143 1.52 -33.17 0.48
CA GLY A 143 2.90 -32.83 0.15
C GLY A 143 3.05 -31.87 -1.04
N THR A 144 1.95 -31.48 -1.70
CA THR A 144 1.94 -30.48 -2.78
C THR A 144 1.40 -29.14 -2.26
N THR A 145 1.96 -28.05 -2.76
CA THR A 145 1.53 -26.70 -2.40
C THR A 145 0.38 -26.24 -3.29
N GLY A 146 -0.78 -26.04 -2.67
CA GLY A 146 -1.94 -25.42 -3.29
C GLY A 146 -1.85 -23.89 -3.38
N ALA A 147 -2.76 -23.32 -4.15
CA ALA A 147 -2.96 -21.87 -4.26
C ALA A 147 -4.12 -21.43 -3.34
N GLY A 148 -4.12 -20.16 -2.97
CA GLY A 148 -5.20 -19.59 -2.19
C GLY A 148 -5.18 -18.07 -2.28
N VAL A 149 -6.30 -17.45 -1.91
CA VAL A 149 -6.39 -16.00 -1.79
C VAL A 149 -7.15 -15.61 -0.53
N LEU A 150 -6.68 -14.56 0.13
CA LEU A 150 -7.35 -13.90 1.24
C LEU A 150 -8.07 -12.65 0.72
N ARG A 151 -9.39 -12.62 0.90
CA ARG A 151 -10.25 -11.49 0.56
C ARG A 151 -10.88 -10.94 1.83
N GLY A 152 -10.26 -9.89 2.39
CA GLY A 152 -10.63 -9.41 3.72
C GLY A 152 -10.30 -10.46 4.78
N ALA A 153 -11.33 -11.04 5.42
CA ALA A 153 -11.18 -12.16 6.35
C ALA A 153 -11.57 -13.52 5.73
N THR A 154 -11.96 -13.55 4.45
CA THR A 154 -12.39 -14.77 3.77
C THR A 154 -11.24 -15.43 3.04
N TRP A 155 -10.95 -16.66 3.42
CA TRP A 155 -9.95 -17.54 2.81
C TRP A 155 -10.62 -18.36 1.71
N LEU A 156 -10.08 -18.29 0.50
CA LEU A 156 -10.49 -19.11 -0.64
C LEU A 156 -9.27 -19.95 -1.05
N LEU A 157 -9.30 -21.24 -0.73
CA LEU A 157 -8.18 -22.16 -0.92
C LEU A 157 -8.49 -23.17 -2.02
N THR A 158 -7.46 -23.55 -2.79
CA THR A 158 -7.54 -24.60 -3.80
C THR A 158 -6.28 -25.45 -3.83
N ASP A 159 -6.46 -26.76 -3.83
CA ASP A 159 -5.40 -27.74 -4.04
C ASP A 159 -5.12 -27.95 -5.55
N ARG A 160 -5.98 -27.37 -6.41
CA ARG A 160 -5.83 -27.41 -7.87
C ARG A 160 -5.13 -26.15 -8.34
N LEU A 161 -3.94 -26.30 -8.92
CA LEU A 161 -3.20 -25.24 -9.60
C LEU A 161 -3.76 -24.99 -11.01
N ALA A 162 -5.05 -24.69 -11.09
CA ALA A 162 -5.80 -24.45 -12.32
C ALA A 162 -6.91 -23.43 -12.09
N THR A 163 -7.41 -22.84 -13.18
CA THR A 163 -8.57 -21.94 -13.11
C THR A 163 -9.80 -22.70 -12.65
N GLY A 164 -10.44 -22.23 -11.57
CA GLY A 164 -11.62 -22.90 -11.01
C GLY A 164 -12.09 -22.30 -9.68
N PRO A 165 -13.16 -22.86 -9.09
CA PRO A 165 -13.63 -22.48 -7.77
C PRO A 165 -12.66 -22.93 -6.67
N ALA A 166 -12.77 -22.32 -5.51
CA ALA A 166 -12.08 -22.79 -4.30
C ALA A 166 -12.57 -24.19 -3.89
N THR A 167 -11.66 -25.06 -3.45
CA THR A 167 -12.00 -26.34 -2.81
C THR A 167 -12.45 -26.11 -1.36
N ARG A 168 -11.97 -25.05 -0.72
CA ARG A 168 -12.34 -24.67 0.65
C ARG A 168 -12.58 -23.17 0.74
N THR A 169 -13.61 -22.77 1.48
CA THR A 169 -13.89 -21.36 1.77
C THR A 169 -14.33 -21.21 3.21
N PHE A 170 -13.68 -20.32 3.95
CA PHE A 170 -14.04 -20.01 5.34
C PHE A 170 -13.64 -18.59 5.70
N THR A 171 -14.16 -18.07 6.81
CA THR A 171 -13.80 -16.76 7.34
C THR A 171 -13.02 -16.93 8.63
N PHE A 172 -11.83 -16.35 8.71
CA PHE A 172 -10.97 -16.39 9.88
C PHE A 172 -10.06 -15.16 9.92
N GLY A 173 -9.86 -14.61 11.11
CA GLY A 173 -9.20 -13.32 11.31
C GLY A 173 -10.14 -12.14 11.11
N THR A 174 -9.58 -10.94 11.20
CA THR A 174 -10.24 -9.67 10.93
C THR A 174 -9.62 -8.97 9.73
N CYS A 175 -10.35 -8.05 9.14
CA CYS A 175 -9.93 -7.37 7.93
C CYS A 175 -8.74 -6.44 8.21
N GLY A 176 -7.57 -6.71 7.58
CA GLY A 176 -6.31 -6.03 7.88
C GLY A 176 -5.28 -6.90 8.60
N ASP A 177 -5.67 -8.10 9.03
CA ASP A 177 -4.70 -9.13 9.42
C ASP A 177 -3.90 -9.59 8.19
N GLY A 178 -2.57 -9.64 8.32
CA GLY A 178 -1.71 -10.16 7.26
C GLY A 178 -1.91 -11.66 7.09
N GLY A 179 -2.17 -12.11 5.86
CA GLY A 179 -2.18 -13.53 5.53
C GLY A 179 -0.78 -14.11 5.64
N LEU A 180 -0.57 -15.02 6.59
CA LEU A 180 0.65 -15.82 6.66
C LEU A 180 0.50 -16.99 5.67
N SER A 181 1.23 -16.95 4.55
CA SER A 181 1.47 -18.15 3.74
C SER A 181 2.63 -18.94 4.36
N THR A 182 2.64 -20.26 4.16
CA THR A 182 3.73 -21.13 4.62
C THR A 182 5.06 -20.75 3.96
N SER A 183 5.04 -20.06 2.82
CA SER A 183 6.21 -19.83 1.96
C SER A 183 6.37 -18.38 1.49
N SER A 184 5.44 -17.48 1.82
CA SER A 184 5.56 -16.04 1.55
C SER A 184 4.95 -15.21 2.67
N ALA A 185 5.78 -14.43 3.34
CA ALA A 185 5.30 -13.48 4.34
C ALA A 185 5.06 -12.14 3.64
N ILE A 186 3.81 -11.86 3.29
CA ILE A 186 3.42 -10.50 2.90
C ILE A 186 3.26 -9.69 4.18
N THR A 187 4.34 -9.06 4.64
CA THR A 187 4.22 -7.90 5.54
C THR A 187 3.78 -6.72 4.69
N ALA A 188 2.46 -6.52 4.53
CA ALA A 188 1.94 -5.23 4.09
C ALA A 188 2.15 -4.19 5.22
N PRO A 189 2.35 -2.89 4.90
CA PRO A 189 2.49 -1.87 5.94
C PRO A 189 1.21 -1.83 6.78
N ALA A 190 1.34 -2.06 8.08
CA ALA A 190 0.24 -1.89 9.00
C ALA A 190 -0.18 -0.41 9.00
N VAL A 191 -1.47 -0.14 8.72
CA VAL A 191 -2.08 1.19 8.91
C VAL A 191 -1.69 1.70 10.32
N PRO A 192 -1.25 2.98 10.46
CA PRO A 192 -0.91 3.55 11.76
C PRO A 192 -2.02 3.26 12.77
N GLY A 193 -1.67 2.85 14.00
CA GLY A 193 -2.66 2.37 14.99
C GLY A 193 -3.80 3.36 15.24
N SER A 194 -3.51 4.66 15.20
CA SER A 194 -4.46 5.77 15.34
C SER A 194 -5.48 5.90 14.19
N LEU A 195 -5.24 5.23 13.06
CA LEU A 195 -6.09 5.25 11.86
C LEU A 195 -6.86 3.95 11.64
N ARG A 196 -6.73 2.98 12.56
CA ARG A 196 -7.51 1.73 12.51
C ARG A 196 -8.92 1.99 13.00
N ALA A 197 -9.90 1.65 12.16
CA ALA A 197 -11.32 1.93 12.34
C ALA A 197 -11.62 3.40 12.68
N ASN A 198 -10.73 4.31 12.31
CA ASN A 198 -10.79 5.72 12.68
C ASN A 198 -10.31 6.62 11.53
N GLU A 199 -10.48 7.92 11.68
CA GLU A 199 -10.14 8.93 10.68
C GLU A 199 -9.43 10.11 11.33
N TRP A 200 -8.39 10.62 10.68
CA TRP A 200 -7.80 11.89 11.08
C TRP A 200 -8.56 13.06 10.48
N THR A 201 -9.26 13.80 11.33
CA THR A 201 -9.79 15.14 11.02
C THR A 201 -8.84 16.25 11.48
N THR A 202 -7.96 15.92 12.43
CA THR A 202 -6.83 16.72 12.92
C THR A 202 -5.65 15.77 13.13
N LEU A 203 -4.42 16.26 13.02
CA LEU A 203 -3.24 15.48 13.39
C LEU A 203 -3.28 15.20 14.90
N PRO A 204 -2.86 14.01 15.36
CA PRO A 204 -2.92 13.63 16.77
C PRO A 204 -1.80 14.30 17.58
N THR A 205 -1.86 15.62 17.72
CA THR A 205 -0.82 16.43 18.36
C THR A 205 -1.38 17.69 19.00
N SER A 206 -0.71 18.17 20.03
CA SER A 206 -0.92 19.50 20.62
C SER A 206 0.08 20.55 20.12
N THR A 207 1.04 20.14 19.29
CA THR A 207 2.04 21.05 18.71
C THR A 207 1.40 21.92 17.64
N ARG A 208 1.82 23.19 17.56
CA ARG A 208 1.39 24.15 16.52
C ARG A 208 1.96 23.80 15.15
N VAL A 209 1.45 22.74 14.56
CA VAL A 209 1.77 22.31 13.20
C VAL A 209 0.51 22.29 12.33
N VAL A 210 0.70 22.49 11.03
CA VAL A 210 -0.34 22.40 9.99
C VAL A 210 0.12 21.46 8.88
N ALA A 211 -0.75 20.56 8.43
CA ALA A 211 -0.56 19.77 7.22
C ALA A 211 -1.35 20.37 6.05
N LEU A 212 -0.64 20.83 5.02
CA LEU A 212 -1.26 21.20 3.75
C LEU A 212 -1.50 19.96 2.90
N THR A 213 -2.73 19.77 2.45
CA THR A 213 -3.11 18.63 1.62
C THR A 213 -3.87 19.07 0.37
N PHE A 214 -3.60 18.39 -0.74
CA PHE A 214 -4.15 18.77 -2.05
C PHE A 214 -4.81 17.57 -2.74
N ASP A 215 -6.08 17.72 -3.11
CA ASP A 215 -6.82 16.69 -3.85
C ASP A 215 -6.71 16.91 -5.36
N ALA A 216 -6.35 15.84 -6.07
CA ALA A 216 -6.21 15.80 -7.52
C ALA A 216 -7.26 14.87 -8.15
N GLY A 217 -8.49 15.39 -8.24
CA GLY A 217 -9.65 14.73 -8.86
C GLY A 217 -10.30 15.49 -10.03
N GLY A 218 -9.89 16.74 -10.27
CA GLY A 218 -10.43 17.60 -11.35
C GLY A 218 -9.45 17.78 -12.52
N ASN A 219 -9.32 19.00 -13.05
CA ASN A 219 -8.24 19.33 -13.97
C ASN A 219 -6.94 19.67 -13.19
N ALA A 220 -5.86 20.02 -13.90
CA ALA A 220 -4.54 20.32 -13.30
C ALA A 220 -4.13 21.80 -13.41
N GLN A 221 -5.04 22.73 -13.70
CA GLN A 221 -4.70 24.11 -14.03
C GLN A 221 -4.01 24.88 -12.89
N GLY A 222 -4.33 24.58 -11.63
CA GLY A 222 -3.70 25.22 -10.47
C GLY A 222 -2.35 24.59 -10.07
N LEU A 223 -2.07 23.36 -10.50
CA LEU A 223 -0.93 22.58 -10.00
C LEU A 223 0.43 23.26 -10.22
N PRO A 224 0.77 23.82 -11.39
CA PRO A 224 2.09 24.46 -11.58
C PRO A 224 2.35 25.58 -10.57
N SER A 225 1.37 26.47 -10.36
CA SER A 225 1.46 27.58 -9.40
C SER A 225 1.60 27.09 -7.95
N ILE A 226 0.89 26.01 -7.61
CA ILE A 226 1.00 25.35 -6.29
C ILE A 226 2.42 24.82 -6.09
N LEU A 227 2.96 24.04 -7.04
CA LEU A 227 4.30 23.46 -6.92
C LEU A 227 5.39 24.52 -6.84
N ASP A 228 5.28 25.59 -7.62
CA ASP A 228 6.22 26.72 -7.58
C ASP A 228 6.17 27.45 -6.23
N THR A 229 4.97 27.66 -5.69
CA THR A 229 4.80 28.29 -4.37
C THR A 229 5.36 27.43 -3.24
N LEU A 230 5.05 26.13 -3.23
CA LEU A 230 5.57 25.21 -2.22
C LEU A 230 7.10 25.10 -2.30
N ALA A 231 7.67 25.05 -3.50
CA ALA A 231 9.12 25.01 -3.70
C ALA A 231 9.81 26.30 -3.21
N ARG A 232 9.30 27.47 -3.60
CA ARG A 232 9.85 28.78 -3.20
C ARG A 232 9.75 29.02 -1.69
N THR A 233 8.73 28.48 -1.05
CA THR A 233 8.50 28.65 0.38
C THR A 233 9.08 27.53 1.24
N HIS A 234 9.63 26.48 0.61
CA HIS A 234 10.07 25.25 1.27
C HIS A 234 8.99 24.65 2.19
N THR A 235 7.76 24.61 1.69
CA THR A 235 6.61 24.17 2.49
C THR A 235 6.28 22.71 2.18
N PRO A 236 6.33 21.79 3.17
CA PRO A 236 5.90 20.42 2.98
C PRO A 236 4.39 20.35 2.70
N ALA A 237 3.99 19.33 1.94
CA ALA A 237 2.59 19.08 1.57
C ALA A 237 2.38 17.59 1.26
N THR A 238 1.12 17.17 1.19
CA THR A 238 0.73 15.81 0.75
C THR A 238 -0.37 15.89 -0.32
N PHE A 239 -0.25 15.09 -1.38
CA PHE A 239 -1.20 15.12 -2.51
C PHE A 239 -2.01 13.83 -2.60
N PHE A 240 -3.34 13.91 -2.60
CA PHE A 240 -4.22 12.76 -2.80
C PHE A 240 -4.62 12.66 -4.26
N LEU A 241 -4.14 11.63 -4.94
CA LEU A 241 -4.31 11.48 -6.39
C LEU A 241 -5.44 10.50 -6.70
N THR A 242 -6.34 10.89 -7.61
CA THR A 242 -7.22 9.92 -8.23
C THR A 242 -6.46 9.10 -9.28
N GLY A 243 -6.93 7.87 -9.54
CA GLY A 243 -6.43 7.07 -10.66
C GLY A 243 -6.64 7.78 -12.00
N ALA A 244 -7.85 8.29 -12.23
CA ALA A 244 -8.22 8.99 -13.46
C ALA A 244 -7.33 10.22 -13.73
N TRP A 245 -7.13 11.07 -12.72
CA TRP A 245 -6.24 12.24 -12.85
C TRP A 245 -4.81 11.83 -13.16
N THR A 246 -4.31 10.78 -12.50
CA THR A 246 -2.95 10.27 -12.71
C THR A 246 -2.73 9.76 -14.13
N SER A 247 -3.69 9.01 -14.67
CA SER A 247 -3.66 8.53 -16.06
C SER A 247 -3.71 9.67 -17.08
N GLN A 248 -4.50 10.71 -16.80
CA GLN A 248 -4.64 11.88 -17.69
C GLN A 248 -3.41 12.81 -17.62
N ASN A 249 -2.72 12.85 -16.48
CA ASN A 249 -1.63 13.79 -16.22
C ASN A 249 -0.33 13.07 -15.77
N PRO A 250 0.19 12.08 -16.53
CA PRO A 250 1.26 11.20 -16.05
C PRO A 250 2.58 11.94 -15.80
N ALA A 251 2.88 12.99 -16.58
CA ALA A 251 4.06 13.81 -16.38
C ALA A 251 3.96 14.66 -15.10
N LEU A 252 2.78 15.26 -14.85
CA LEU A 252 2.55 16.07 -13.65
C LEU A 252 2.51 15.19 -12.40
N ALA A 253 1.88 14.02 -12.46
CA ALA A 253 1.90 13.04 -11.38
C ALA A 253 3.34 12.65 -11.00
N ARG A 254 4.20 12.39 -12.00
CA ARG A 254 5.64 12.14 -11.78
C ARG A 254 6.37 13.33 -11.15
N GLN A 255 6.02 14.57 -11.52
CA GLN A 255 6.58 15.76 -10.88
C GLN A 255 6.17 15.90 -9.42
N VAL A 256 4.93 15.57 -9.07
CA VAL A 256 4.43 15.59 -7.70
C VAL A 256 5.17 14.57 -6.84
N VAL A 257 5.19 13.29 -7.22
CA VAL A 257 5.80 12.22 -6.39
C VAL A 257 7.30 12.37 -6.21
N ALA A 258 7.98 13.08 -7.13
CA ALA A 258 9.41 13.34 -7.02
C ALA A 258 9.76 14.30 -5.88
N ARG A 259 8.78 15.02 -5.33
CA ARG A 259 9.00 16.11 -4.34
C ARG A 259 8.12 15.99 -3.10
N TYR A 260 6.93 15.38 -3.22
CA TYR A 260 5.94 15.34 -2.16
C TYR A 260 5.37 13.92 -1.98
N PRO A 261 5.08 13.52 -0.74
CA PRO A 261 4.29 12.32 -0.46
C PRO A 261 2.93 12.37 -1.15
N VAL A 262 2.44 11.18 -1.51
CA VAL A 262 1.13 11.03 -2.15
C VAL A 262 0.24 10.03 -1.42
N GLY A 263 -1.06 10.28 -1.49
CA GLY A 263 -2.13 9.40 -1.03
C GLY A 263 -3.05 8.98 -2.17
N ASN A 264 -3.89 8.00 -1.89
CA ASN A 264 -4.89 7.48 -2.81
C ASN A 264 -6.23 8.20 -2.62
N HIS A 265 -6.84 8.64 -3.72
CA HIS A 265 -8.11 9.36 -3.74
C HIS A 265 -9.19 8.67 -4.59
N SER A 266 -9.18 7.35 -4.68
CA SER A 266 -10.06 6.52 -5.52
C SER A 266 -9.78 6.61 -7.04
N VAL A 267 -10.44 5.77 -7.85
CA VAL A 267 -10.22 5.76 -9.31
C VAL A 267 -10.83 7.01 -9.93
N ASN A 268 -12.11 7.26 -9.72
CA ASN A 268 -12.87 8.29 -10.43
C ASN A 268 -13.81 9.10 -9.53
N HIS A 269 -13.45 9.24 -8.25
CA HIS A 269 -14.09 10.16 -7.31
C HIS A 269 -15.61 9.92 -7.03
N PRO A 270 -16.08 8.66 -6.81
CA PRO A 270 -17.47 8.40 -6.46
C PRO A 270 -17.76 8.63 -4.97
N ASP A 271 -19.04 8.76 -4.60
CA ASP A 271 -19.48 8.67 -3.21
C ASP A 271 -19.42 7.20 -2.73
N PHE A 272 -18.52 6.89 -1.80
CA PHE A 272 -18.29 5.53 -1.32
C PHE A 272 -19.44 4.94 -0.51
N THR A 273 -20.30 5.78 0.09
CA THR A 273 -21.45 5.31 0.89
C THR A 273 -22.50 4.64 0.01
N THR A 274 -22.52 4.98 -1.29
CA THR A 274 -23.42 4.40 -2.29
C THR A 274 -22.90 3.09 -2.92
N LEU A 275 -21.63 2.75 -2.67
CA LEU A 275 -20.96 1.64 -3.32
C LEU A 275 -21.08 0.33 -2.54
N SER A 276 -21.18 -0.78 -3.28
CA SER A 276 -20.96 -2.12 -2.74
C SER A 276 -19.51 -2.30 -2.29
N ASP A 277 -19.26 -3.26 -1.39
CA ASP A 277 -17.90 -3.53 -0.90
C ASP A 277 -16.92 -3.93 -2.01
N ALA A 278 -17.40 -4.57 -3.08
CA ALA A 278 -16.57 -4.89 -4.24
C ALA A 278 -16.18 -3.62 -5.00
N ALA A 279 -17.14 -2.73 -5.26
CA ALA A 279 -16.88 -1.46 -5.93
C ALA A 279 -15.96 -0.54 -5.12
N VAL A 280 -16.08 -0.52 -3.78
CA VAL A 280 -15.13 0.17 -2.89
C VAL A 280 -13.71 -0.36 -3.10
N ARG A 281 -13.52 -1.69 -3.11
CA ARG A 281 -12.20 -2.30 -3.33
C ARG A 281 -11.65 -1.96 -4.71
N ASP A 282 -12.47 -2.04 -5.76
CA ASP A 282 -12.06 -1.71 -7.12
C ASP A 282 -11.59 -0.25 -7.23
N GLN A 283 -12.26 0.68 -6.55
CA GLN A 283 -11.87 2.09 -6.49
C GLN A 283 -10.53 2.31 -5.80
N VAL A 284 -10.26 1.60 -4.71
CA VAL A 284 -9.01 1.78 -3.95
C VAL A 284 -7.85 1.09 -4.67
N VAL A 285 -8.03 -0.17 -5.05
CA VAL A 285 -7.00 -0.98 -5.71
C VAL A 285 -6.67 -0.46 -7.11
N GLY A 286 -7.68 -0.07 -7.89
CA GLY A 286 -7.47 0.47 -9.24
C GLY A 286 -6.67 1.78 -9.24
N ALA A 287 -6.92 2.65 -8.25
CA ALA A 287 -6.16 3.88 -8.08
C ALA A 287 -4.73 3.60 -7.61
N HIS A 288 -4.55 2.68 -6.65
CA HIS A 288 -3.22 2.23 -6.23
C HIS A 288 -2.38 1.77 -7.42
N GLN A 289 -2.95 0.87 -8.24
CA GLN A 289 -2.26 0.31 -9.40
C GLN A 289 -1.89 1.40 -10.41
N THR A 290 -2.84 2.29 -10.74
CA THR A 290 -2.59 3.40 -11.66
C THR A 290 -1.49 4.33 -11.16
N ILE A 291 -1.51 4.73 -9.88
CA ILE A 291 -0.48 5.58 -9.27
C ILE A 291 0.88 4.88 -9.30
N ARG A 292 0.95 3.64 -8.84
CA ARG A 292 2.19 2.87 -8.75
C ARG A 292 2.81 2.63 -10.13
N THR A 293 2.01 2.24 -11.11
CA THR A 293 2.49 1.97 -12.47
C THR A 293 2.92 3.23 -13.21
N THR A 294 2.21 4.35 -13.02
CA THR A 294 2.51 5.61 -13.70
C THR A 294 3.70 6.34 -13.09
N THR A 295 3.85 6.27 -11.78
CA THR A 295 4.77 7.13 -11.02
C THR A 295 5.87 6.38 -10.28
N GLY A 296 5.71 5.08 -10.03
CA GLY A 296 6.59 4.28 -9.18
C GLY A 296 6.35 4.42 -7.68
N ALA A 297 5.56 5.41 -7.24
CA ALA A 297 5.29 5.66 -5.82
C ALA A 297 4.26 4.68 -5.24
N ASP A 298 4.41 4.29 -3.98
CA ASP A 298 3.35 3.63 -3.20
C ASP A 298 2.49 4.72 -2.53
N PRO A 299 1.19 4.84 -2.84
CA PRO A 299 0.36 5.85 -2.19
C PRO A 299 -0.12 5.47 -0.79
N ARG A 300 0.26 4.30 -0.25
CA ARG A 300 -0.03 3.92 1.14
C ARG A 300 0.85 4.69 2.13
N PRO A 301 0.38 4.88 3.38
CA PRO A 301 -0.89 4.41 3.92
C PRO A 301 -2.05 5.40 3.73
N TRP A 302 -1.90 6.48 2.95
CA TRP A 302 -2.86 7.58 2.99
C TRP A 302 -4.02 7.38 2.02
N PHE A 303 -5.26 7.40 2.53
CA PHE A 303 -6.45 7.45 1.69
C PHE A 303 -7.37 8.60 2.10
N ARG A 304 -7.97 9.27 1.12
CA ARG A 304 -8.99 10.29 1.34
C ARG A 304 -10.24 9.95 0.55
N PHE A 305 -11.38 9.91 1.23
CA PHE A 305 -12.67 9.68 0.60
C PHE A 305 -13.09 10.88 -0.26
N PRO A 306 -13.50 10.67 -1.52
CA PRO A 306 -14.17 11.68 -2.33
C PRO A 306 -15.31 12.34 -1.57
N PHE A 307 -15.43 13.67 -1.67
CA PHE A 307 -16.43 14.50 -0.96
C PHE A 307 -16.40 14.38 0.58
N GLY A 308 -15.45 13.64 1.15
CA GLY A 308 -15.52 13.21 2.55
C GLY A 308 -16.70 12.27 2.84
N ALA A 309 -17.26 11.60 1.83
CA ALA A 309 -18.40 10.70 1.97
C ALA A 309 -17.94 9.29 2.38
N ARG A 310 -18.20 8.94 3.63
CA ARG A 310 -17.76 7.69 4.26
C ARG A 310 -18.63 7.31 5.44
N ASP A 311 -18.70 6.01 5.71
CA ASP A 311 -19.29 5.40 6.89
C ASP A 311 -18.27 4.45 7.57
N SER A 312 -18.63 3.82 8.68
CA SER A 312 -17.74 2.88 9.38
C SER A 312 -17.37 1.67 8.53
N ARG A 313 -18.26 1.24 7.63
CA ARG A 313 -18.02 0.13 6.70
C ARG A 313 -16.96 0.51 5.67
N THR A 314 -17.05 1.67 5.05
CA THR A 314 -16.08 2.11 4.04
C THR A 314 -14.72 2.41 4.66
N ILE A 315 -14.67 3.01 5.87
CA ILE A 315 -13.42 3.17 6.64
C ILE A 315 -12.78 1.80 6.91
N GLY A 316 -13.57 0.83 7.37
CA GLY A 316 -13.09 -0.54 7.56
C GLY A 316 -12.50 -1.12 6.27
N LEU A 317 -13.20 -0.99 5.14
CA LEU A 317 -12.74 -1.49 3.84
C LEU A 317 -11.43 -0.86 3.36
N VAL A 318 -11.21 0.45 3.53
CA VAL A 318 -9.92 1.06 3.16
C VAL A 318 -8.80 0.66 4.11
N ASN A 319 -9.09 0.52 5.41
CA ASN A 319 -8.15 -0.04 6.38
C ASN A 319 -7.73 -1.46 6.00
N CYS A 320 -8.67 -2.30 5.55
CA CYS A 320 -8.38 -3.64 5.04
C CYS A 320 -7.36 -3.66 3.90
N LEU A 321 -7.32 -2.59 3.10
CA LEU A 321 -6.46 -2.47 1.92
C LEU A 321 -5.12 -1.79 2.23
N GLY A 322 -4.79 -1.61 3.52
CA GLY A 322 -3.55 -1.00 3.98
C GLY A 322 -3.58 0.53 3.96
N TYR A 323 -4.77 1.14 4.02
CA TYR A 323 -4.94 2.58 4.02
C TYR A 323 -5.65 3.13 5.27
N GLY A 324 -5.11 4.20 5.87
CA GLY A 324 -5.78 5.03 6.86
C GLY A 324 -6.56 6.18 6.23
N SER A 325 -7.75 6.47 6.77
CA SER A 325 -8.57 7.59 6.30
C SER A 325 -8.07 8.93 6.84
N VAL A 326 -7.78 9.88 5.94
CA VAL A 326 -7.42 11.25 6.28
C VAL A 326 -8.43 12.21 5.68
N ARG A 327 -9.14 12.93 6.55
CA ARG A 327 -10.05 14.02 6.20
C ARG A 327 -9.30 15.34 6.29
N TRP A 328 -9.92 16.33 6.92
CA TRP A 328 -9.43 17.67 7.08
C TRP A 328 -10.12 18.31 8.28
N THR A 329 -9.44 19.30 8.84
CA THR A 329 -9.99 20.20 9.86
C THR A 329 -10.76 21.31 9.19
N VAL A 330 -10.21 21.83 8.08
CA VAL A 330 -10.78 22.93 7.31
C VAL A 330 -10.72 22.63 5.81
N ASP A 331 -11.85 22.80 5.13
CA ASP A 331 -11.93 22.87 3.67
C ASP A 331 -11.80 24.35 3.28
N SER A 332 -10.84 24.68 2.43
CA SER A 332 -10.60 26.03 1.95
C SER A 332 -11.78 26.61 1.16
N LEU A 333 -12.63 25.74 0.59
CA LEU A 333 -13.69 26.03 -0.37
C LEU A 333 -13.22 26.70 -1.67
N GLY A 334 -11.92 26.73 -1.95
CA GLY A 334 -11.38 27.35 -3.17
C GLY A 334 -11.92 26.73 -4.46
N TRP A 335 -12.33 25.45 -4.39
CA TRP A 335 -12.96 24.72 -5.49
C TRP A 335 -14.31 25.29 -5.92
N GLN A 336 -15.04 26.04 -5.08
CA GLN A 336 -16.32 26.67 -5.46
C GLN A 336 -16.14 27.82 -6.47
N GLY A 337 -14.91 28.34 -6.60
CA GLY A 337 -14.58 29.41 -7.54
C GLY A 337 -15.28 30.73 -7.26
N THR A 338 -15.00 31.72 -8.12
CA THR A 338 -15.63 33.04 -8.04
C THR A 338 -17.12 33.01 -8.34
N SER A 339 -17.58 32.11 -9.21
CA SER A 339 -19.00 31.88 -9.49
C SER A 339 -19.76 31.29 -8.29
N GLY A 340 -19.06 30.61 -7.37
CA GLY A 340 -19.61 30.14 -6.09
C GLY A 340 -19.54 31.20 -4.97
N GLY A 341 -19.17 32.43 -5.29
CA GLY A 341 -19.06 33.53 -4.31
C GLY A 341 -17.78 33.52 -3.49
N GLN A 342 -16.78 32.71 -3.86
CA GLN A 342 -15.47 32.72 -3.20
C GLN A 342 -14.52 33.75 -3.81
N SER A 343 -13.50 34.12 -3.05
CA SER A 343 -12.38 34.96 -3.46
C SER A 343 -11.09 34.46 -2.83
N THR A 344 -9.94 34.87 -3.35
CA THR A 344 -8.64 34.57 -2.72
C THR A 344 -8.61 34.99 -1.25
N THR A 345 -9.25 36.11 -0.91
CA THR A 345 -9.36 36.61 0.47
C THR A 345 -10.24 35.72 1.33
N SER A 346 -11.42 35.29 0.86
CA SER A 346 -12.31 34.42 1.65
C SER A 346 -11.68 33.04 1.89
N VAL A 347 -11.03 32.47 0.87
CA VAL A 347 -10.30 31.19 0.96
C VAL A 347 -9.16 31.29 2.00
N ARG A 348 -8.34 32.34 1.90
CA ARG A 348 -7.24 32.59 2.85
C ARG A 348 -7.74 32.78 4.28
N GLN A 349 -8.74 33.64 4.47
CA GLN A 349 -9.30 33.96 5.78
C GLN A 349 -9.91 32.72 6.44
N ARG A 350 -10.63 31.89 5.65
CA ARG A 350 -11.25 30.66 6.15
C ARG A 350 -10.25 29.67 6.73
N VAL A 351 -9.13 29.43 6.04
CA VAL A 351 -8.07 28.55 6.55
C VAL A 351 -7.46 29.12 7.82
N VAL A 352 -7.15 30.41 7.78
CA VAL A 352 -6.50 31.11 8.89
C VAL A 352 -7.36 31.19 10.16
N ASP A 353 -8.67 31.37 10.02
CA ASP A 353 -9.60 31.46 11.16
C ASP A 353 -9.87 30.10 11.80
N ALA A 354 -9.62 29.00 11.07
CA ALA A 354 -9.75 27.65 11.59
C ALA A 354 -8.51 27.15 12.36
N LEU A 355 -7.43 27.92 12.36
CA LEU A 355 -6.12 27.48 12.86
C LEU A 355 -6.19 26.91 14.27
N THR A 356 -5.83 25.65 14.36
CA THR A 356 -5.69 24.88 15.60
C THR A 356 -4.43 24.00 15.52
N PRO A 357 -3.78 23.65 16.64
CA PRO A 357 -2.71 22.65 16.64
C PRO A 357 -3.14 21.37 15.91
N GLY A 358 -2.32 20.94 14.95
CA GLY A 358 -2.60 19.76 14.14
C GLY A 358 -3.62 19.97 13.01
N GLU A 359 -3.88 21.21 12.60
CA GLU A 359 -4.81 21.49 11.49
C GLU A 359 -4.39 20.75 10.22
N ILE A 360 -5.37 20.11 9.56
CA ILE A 360 -5.23 19.52 8.23
C ILE A 360 -6.07 20.37 7.28
N VAL A 361 -5.41 21.03 6.33
CA VAL A 361 -6.06 21.91 5.35
C VAL A 361 -6.32 21.13 4.07
N LEU A 362 -7.58 21.08 3.62
CA LEU A 362 -7.95 20.59 2.30
C LEU A 362 -7.93 21.73 1.28
N MET A 363 -7.20 21.53 0.19
CA MET A 363 -7.16 22.36 -1.01
C MET A 363 -7.21 21.48 -2.26
N HIS A 364 -7.40 22.06 -3.45
CA HIS A 364 -7.51 21.33 -4.72
C HIS A 364 -6.52 21.86 -5.76
N VAL A 365 -6.07 20.96 -6.66
CA VAL A 365 -5.09 21.31 -7.72
C VAL A 365 -5.72 21.85 -9.00
N GLY A 366 -7.04 21.73 -9.14
CA GLY A 366 -7.78 22.10 -10.34
C GLY A 366 -8.38 23.50 -10.27
N SER A 367 -8.83 23.99 -11.43
CA SER A 367 -9.70 25.16 -11.51
C SER A 367 -11.18 24.78 -11.38
N HIS A 368 -12.00 25.76 -11.01
CA HIS A 368 -13.45 25.62 -11.07
C HIS A 368 -13.91 25.49 -12.54
N PRO A 369 -14.81 24.53 -12.88
CA PRO A 369 -15.09 24.14 -14.26
C PRO A 369 -15.77 25.21 -15.12
N THR A 370 -16.49 26.16 -14.52
CA THR A 370 -17.25 27.18 -15.26
C THR A 370 -16.49 28.48 -15.45
N ASP A 371 -15.80 28.95 -14.41
CA ASP A 371 -15.16 30.28 -14.41
C ASP A 371 -13.62 30.21 -14.53
N GLY A 372 -13.03 29.01 -14.49
CA GLY A 372 -11.60 28.79 -14.63
C GLY A 372 -10.76 29.29 -13.45
N SER A 373 -11.39 29.73 -12.35
CA SER A 373 -10.67 30.26 -11.20
C SER A 373 -9.88 29.17 -10.47
N THR A 374 -8.66 29.50 -10.03
CA THR A 374 -7.74 28.61 -9.29
C THR A 374 -7.48 29.17 -7.88
N LEU A 375 -8.56 29.46 -7.15
CA LEU A 375 -8.47 30.24 -5.90
C LEU A 375 -7.59 29.59 -4.83
N ASP A 376 -7.54 28.25 -4.77
CA ASP A 376 -6.62 27.52 -3.89
C ASP A 376 -5.15 27.84 -4.21
N ALA A 377 -4.77 27.78 -5.48
CA ALA A 377 -3.43 28.12 -5.93
C ALA A 377 -3.11 29.61 -5.67
N ALA A 378 -4.07 30.50 -5.94
CA ALA A 378 -3.91 31.94 -5.75
C ALA A 378 -3.77 32.34 -4.26
N ALA A 379 -4.46 31.65 -3.35
CA ALA A 379 -4.44 31.95 -1.93
C ALA A 379 -3.23 31.37 -1.20
N LEU A 380 -2.61 30.31 -1.75
CA LEU A 380 -1.62 29.49 -1.08
C LEU A 380 -0.43 30.27 -0.48
N ALA A 381 0.16 31.20 -1.23
CA ALA A 381 1.30 31.98 -0.74
C ALA A 381 0.92 32.84 0.48
N GLY A 382 -0.28 33.43 0.47
CA GLY A 382 -0.80 34.21 1.59
C GLY A 382 -1.13 33.35 2.81
N ILE A 383 -1.74 32.17 2.59
CA ILE A 383 -2.01 31.18 3.64
C ILE A 383 -0.71 30.77 4.32
N ILE A 384 0.33 30.40 3.56
CA ILE A 384 1.63 29.99 4.12
C ILE A 384 2.25 31.09 4.97
N SER A 385 2.23 32.33 4.48
CA SER A 385 2.75 33.49 5.23
C SER A 385 2.00 33.71 6.54
N ASP A 386 0.68 33.63 6.52
CA ASP A 386 -0.19 33.90 7.67
C ASP A 386 -0.10 32.84 8.77
N ILE A 387 0.02 31.58 8.37
CA ILE A 387 0.19 30.46 9.28
C ILE A 387 1.55 30.57 9.99
N ARG A 388 2.61 30.86 9.24
CA ARG A 388 3.96 31.10 9.81
C ARG A 388 3.99 32.30 10.74
N ALA A 389 3.32 33.40 10.38
CA ALA A 389 3.22 34.58 11.23
C ALA A 389 2.52 34.30 12.57
N ARG A 390 1.64 33.29 12.62
CA ARG A 390 1.00 32.80 13.85
C ARG A 390 1.84 31.77 14.62
N GLY A 391 3.07 31.52 14.19
CA GLY A 391 4.02 30.63 14.86
C GLY A 391 3.78 29.15 14.60
N TYR A 392 3.02 28.79 13.57
CA TYR A 392 2.83 27.40 13.16
C TYR A 392 3.94 26.94 12.20
N GLN A 393 4.32 25.68 12.32
CA GLN A 393 5.19 24.99 11.36
C GLN A 393 4.36 24.14 10.39
N PHE A 394 4.91 23.86 9.22
CA PHE A 394 4.28 22.95 8.26
C PHE A 394 4.91 21.57 8.32
N VAL A 395 4.07 20.53 8.19
CA VAL A 395 4.47 19.12 8.23
C VAL A 395 3.75 18.33 7.13
N THR A 396 4.30 17.15 6.77
CA THR A 396 3.56 16.15 5.99
C THR A 396 2.78 15.22 6.92
N LEU A 397 1.82 14.46 6.37
CA LEU A 397 1.11 13.42 7.14
C LEU A 397 2.06 12.33 7.68
N GLU A 398 3.13 12.03 6.94
CA GLU A 398 4.16 11.04 7.30
C GLU A 398 4.92 11.38 8.59
N ALA A 399 4.90 12.65 9.04
CA ALA A 399 5.51 13.01 10.32
C ALA A 399 4.78 12.41 11.54
N PHE A 400 3.60 11.80 11.36
CA PHE A 400 2.72 11.34 12.44
C PHE A 400 2.26 9.87 12.32
N GLY A 401 2.68 9.12 11.30
CA GLY A 401 2.19 7.76 11.05
C GLY A 401 3.22 6.81 10.48
#